data_AF-A0A061DLF9-F1
#
_entry.id   AF-A0A061DLF9-F1
#
_cell.length_a   1.000
_cell.length_b   1.000
_cell.length_c   1.000
_cell.angle_alpha   90.00
_cell.angle_beta   90.00
_cell.angle_gamma   90.00
#
_symmetry.space_group_name_H-M   'P 1'
#
loop_
_entity.id
_entity.type
_entity.pdbx_description
1 polymer ?
#
loop_
_entity_poly.entity_id
_entity_poly.type
_entity_poly.pdbx_seq_one_letter_code
_entity_poly.pdbx_strand_id
1 'polypeptide(L)'
;MMSTGIILVKITNKGDDLIRNEAVINFMIHEPCDTANASSPCMVKGKCSKFVPKQCPFEIVLNGNGFVVYRRREVIDKSCVTMINGVELDNKFVVVYNVDLVVKY
;
A
#
# COMPACT_ATOMS: atom_id res chain seq x y z
N MET A 1 13.69 -5.78 -22.42
CA MET A 1 13.82 -6.80 -21.36
C MET A 1 12.45 -7.00 -20.75
N MET A 2 12.01 -8.25 -20.64
CA MET A 2 10.62 -8.65 -20.55
C MET A 2 9.92 -8.14 -19.27
N SER A 3 8.79 -7.46 -19.46
CA SER A 3 7.86 -7.08 -18.41
C SER A 3 7.22 -8.32 -17.81
N THR A 4 7.82 -8.86 -16.75
CA THR A 4 7.13 -9.78 -15.85
C THR A 4 5.96 -9.02 -15.23
N GLY A 5 4.74 -9.57 -15.28
CA GLY A 5 3.55 -8.99 -14.67
C GLY A 5 3.69 -8.90 -13.14
N ILE A 6 4.42 -7.90 -12.67
CA ILE A 6 4.69 -7.68 -11.26
C ILE A 6 3.56 -6.82 -10.73
N ILE A 7 2.76 -7.42 -9.88
CA ILE A 7 1.86 -6.70 -8.99
C ILE A 7 2.73 -5.77 -8.13
N LEU A 8 2.53 -4.45 -8.28
CA LEU A 8 3.37 -3.44 -7.65
C LEU A 8 2.71 -2.93 -6.37
N VAL A 9 3.53 -2.68 -5.36
CA VAL A 9 3.11 -2.09 -4.08
C VAL A 9 4.10 -0.98 -3.73
N LYS A 10 4.02 0.13 -4.45
CA LYS A 10 4.89 1.29 -4.19
C LYS A 10 4.20 2.60 -4.58
N ILE A 11 4.33 3.59 -3.70
CA ILE A 11 4.37 5.02 -4.02
C ILE A 11 5.85 5.33 -4.27
N THR A 12 6.16 6.00 -5.38
CA THR A 12 7.54 6.43 -5.71
C THR A 12 7.73 7.91 -5.38
N ASN A 13 8.96 8.40 -5.50
CA ASN A 13 9.23 9.83 -5.34
C ASN A 13 8.38 10.62 -6.36
N LYS A 14 7.98 11.84 -5.98
CA LYS A 14 7.08 12.71 -6.75
C LYS A 14 7.59 13.00 -8.18
N GLY A 15 8.89 12.86 -8.44
CA GLY A 15 9.48 13.09 -9.76
C GLY A 15 9.46 11.89 -10.73
N ASP A 16 9.16 10.68 -10.25
CA ASP A 16 9.40 9.47 -11.05
C ASP A 16 8.24 9.16 -12.03
N ASP A 17 6.99 9.26 -11.56
CA ASP A 17 5.78 8.97 -12.35
C ASP A 17 4.54 9.55 -11.65
N LEU A 18 4.20 10.80 -11.99
CA LEU A 18 3.12 11.56 -11.35
C LEU A 18 1.75 10.92 -11.56
N ILE A 19 1.44 10.49 -12.78
CA ILE A 19 0.12 9.91 -13.14
C ILE A 19 -0.11 8.63 -12.34
N ARG A 20 0.89 7.75 -12.31
CA ARG A 20 0.85 6.55 -11.50
C ARG A 20 0.65 6.88 -10.02
N ASN A 21 1.46 7.78 -9.47
CA ASN A 21 1.41 8.09 -8.05
C ASN A 21 0.06 8.68 -7.65
N GLU A 22 -0.50 9.56 -8.47
CA GLU A 22 -1.83 10.14 -8.24
C GLU A 22 -2.91 9.04 -8.26
N ALA A 23 -2.90 8.16 -9.26
CA ALA A 23 -3.85 7.05 -9.35
C ALA A 23 -3.72 6.10 -8.15
N VAL A 24 -2.49 5.81 -7.70
CA VAL A 24 -2.25 4.97 -6.52
C VAL A 24 -2.76 5.65 -5.25
N ILE A 25 -2.50 6.94 -5.08
CA ILE A 25 -2.94 7.70 -3.90
C ILE A 25 -4.46 7.74 -3.82
N ASN A 26 -5.13 7.93 -4.96
CA ASN A 26 -6.58 8.08 -5.01
C ASN A 26 -7.34 6.75 -4.87
N PHE A 27 -6.79 5.65 -5.40
CA PHE A 27 -7.55 4.40 -5.55
C PHE A 27 -6.94 3.19 -4.84
N MET A 28 -5.64 3.23 -4.52
CA MET A 28 -4.89 2.08 -4.02
C MET A 28 -4.26 2.33 -2.65
N ILE A 29 -4.77 3.30 -1.88
CA ILE A 29 -4.41 3.47 -0.48
C ILE A 29 -5.56 3.00 0.41
N HIS A 30 -5.21 2.17 1.38
CA HIS A 30 -6.07 1.92 2.51
C HIS A 30 -6.06 3.15 3.40
N GLU A 31 -7.21 3.81 3.53
CA GLU A 31 -7.38 4.93 4.45
C GLU A 31 -6.94 4.54 5.88
N PRO A 32 -6.54 5.54 6.71
CA PRO A 32 -6.19 5.27 8.09
C PRO A 32 -7.33 4.53 8.79
N CYS A 33 -6.99 3.49 9.54
CA CYS A 33 -7.92 2.70 10.33
C CYS A 33 -7.32 2.41 11.71
N ASP A 34 -7.93 1.51 12.48
CA ASP A 34 -7.49 1.19 13.84
C ASP A 34 -7.60 2.41 14.76
N THR A 35 -6.57 2.73 15.54
CA THR A 35 -6.57 3.90 16.44
C THR A 35 -6.71 5.23 15.69
N ALA A 36 -6.30 5.30 14.42
CA ALA A 36 -6.45 6.50 13.60
C ALA A 36 -7.91 6.71 13.11
N ASN A 37 -8.67 5.62 12.95
CA ASN A 37 -10.10 5.68 12.63
C ASN A 37 -10.80 4.35 12.90
N ALA A 38 -11.36 4.21 14.10
CA ALA A 38 -12.06 3.01 14.53
C ALA A 38 -13.42 2.79 13.82
N SER A 39 -13.95 3.83 13.17
CA SER A 39 -15.23 3.76 12.43
C SER A 39 -15.08 3.18 11.02
N SER A 40 -13.85 2.92 10.56
CA SER A 40 -13.59 2.41 9.22
C SER A 40 -14.29 1.07 8.97
N PRO A 41 -14.90 0.82 7.79
CA PRO A 41 -15.63 -0.42 7.49
C PRO A 41 -14.80 -1.70 7.61
N CYS A 42 -13.47 -1.58 7.51
CA CYS A 42 -12.55 -2.71 7.65
C CYS A 42 -12.36 -3.18 9.11
N MET A 43 -12.81 -2.41 10.10
CA MET A 43 -12.61 -2.69 11.51
C MET A 43 -13.56 -3.80 11.98
N VAL A 44 -13.00 -4.88 12.50
CA VAL A 44 -13.74 -6.02 13.05
C VAL A 44 -13.16 -6.36 14.42
N LYS A 45 -14.00 -6.35 15.46
CA LYS A 45 -13.59 -6.59 16.86
C LYS A 45 -12.38 -5.75 17.30
N GLY A 46 -12.37 -4.47 16.90
CA GLY A 46 -11.31 -3.52 17.25
C GLY A 46 -9.98 -3.71 16.51
N LYS A 47 -9.93 -4.55 15.46
CA LYS A 47 -8.73 -4.70 14.61
C LYS A 47 -9.08 -4.57 13.14
N CYS A 48 -8.14 -4.07 12.33
CA CYS A 48 -8.32 -4.03 10.88
C CYS A 48 -8.32 -5.45 10.32
N SER A 49 -9.44 -5.88 9.71
CA SER A 49 -9.57 -7.18 9.06
C SER A 49 -8.65 -7.37 7.85
N LYS A 50 -8.08 -6.28 7.32
CA LYS A 50 -7.11 -6.29 6.22
C LYS A 50 -5.67 -6.24 6.72
N PHE A 51 -5.41 -6.23 8.03
CA PHE A 51 -4.06 -6.23 8.62
C PHE A 51 -3.23 -5.04 8.14
N VAL A 52 -3.82 -3.84 8.16
CA VAL A 52 -3.13 -2.57 7.83
C VAL A 52 -2.71 -1.88 9.13
N PRO A 53 -1.50 -1.29 9.21
CA PRO A 53 -0.44 -1.28 8.21
C PRO A 53 0.16 -2.68 7.96
N LYS A 54 0.42 -2.99 6.69
CA LYS A 54 0.98 -4.28 6.30
C LYS A 54 2.43 -4.40 6.75
N GLN A 55 2.84 -5.63 7.07
CA GLN A 55 4.25 -5.93 7.31
C GLN A 55 5.07 -5.75 6.03
N CYS A 56 6.31 -5.28 6.18
CA CYS A 56 7.29 -5.14 5.10
C CYS A 56 8.44 -6.13 5.33
N PRO A 57 8.28 -7.43 5.04
CA PRO A 57 9.39 -8.37 5.15
C PRO A 57 10.44 -8.07 4.08
N PHE A 58 11.72 -8.35 4.40
CA PHE A 58 12.85 -8.18 3.48
C PHE A 58 12.77 -9.10 2.25
N GLU A 59 12.07 -10.23 2.38
CA GLU A 59 11.86 -11.23 1.33
C GLU A 59 10.38 -11.60 1.22
N ILE A 60 10.00 -12.30 0.16
CA ILE A 60 8.65 -12.83 0.01
C ILE A 60 8.48 -13.99 1.00
N VAL A 61 7.51 -13.90 1.90
CA VAL A 61 7.31 -14.89 2.97
C VAL A 61 5.92 -15.50 2.88
N LEU A 62 5.80 -16.80 3.08
CA LEU A 62 4.50 -17.42 3.35
C LEU A 62 4.15 -17.16 4.81
N ASN A 63 2.98 -16.58 5.07
CA ASN A 63 2.50 -16.46 6.45
C ASN A 63 1.95 -17.80 6.97
N GLY A 64 1.69 -17.86 8.28
CA GLY A 64 1.15 -19.07 8.93
C GLY A 64 -0.23 -19.54 8.42
N ASN A 65 -0.88 -18.74 7.56
CA ASN A 65 -2.16 -19.05 6.93
C ASN A 65 -2.00 -19.47 5.45
N GLY A 66 -0.77 -19.66 4.97
CA GLY A 66 -0.48 -20.09 3.59
C GLY A 66 -0.57 -18.98 2.53
N PHE A 67 -0.71 -17.71 2.94
CA PHE A 67 -0.72 -16.58 2.00
C PHE A 67 0.67 -16.01 1.78
N VAL A 68 0.94 -15.61 0.54
CA VAL A 68 2.16 -14.90 0.16
C VAL A 68 2.11 -13.46 0.69
N VAL A 69 3.09 -13.11 1.51
CA VAL A 69 3.36 -11.74 1.93
C VAL A 69 4.48 -11.20 1.04
N TYR A 70 4.11 -10.29 0.15
CA TYR A 70 5.05 -9.68 -0.78
C TYR A 70 6.00 -8.72 -0.06
N ARG A 71 7.26 -8.71 -0.51
CA ARG A 71 8.23 -7.69 -0.14
C ARG A 71 7.71 -6.31 -0.54
N ARG A 72 7.74 -5.37 0.40
CA ARG A 72 7.49 -3.95 0.17
C ARG A 72 8.80 -3.22 0.40
N ARG A 73 9.14 -2.22 -0.44
CA ARG A 73 10.32 -1.39 -0.17
C ARG A 73 10.05 -0.58 1.08
N GLU A 74 10.92 -0.72 2.07
CA GLU A 74 10.96 0.23 3.17
C GLU A 74 11.20 1.63 2.62
N VAL A 75 10.53 2.59 3.25
CA VAL A 75 10.70 4.01 2.99
C VAL A 75 12.03 4.40 3.62
N ILE A 76 13.08 4.53 2.80
CA ILE A 76 14.41 4.96 3.23
C ILE A 76 14.42 6.49 3.47
N ASP A 77 13.52 7.21 2.81
CA ASP A 77 13.37 8.66 2.84
C ASP A 77 11.89 9.07 2.86
N LYS A 78 11.54 10.20 3.47
CA LYS A 78 10.15 10.73 3.51
C LYS A 78 9.58 11.11 2.12
N SER A 79 10.22 10.74 1.02
CA SER A 79 9.75 11.03 -0.34
C SER A 79 8.64 10.09 -0.81
N CYS A 80 8.46 8.94 -0.14
CA CYS A 80 7.49 7.90 -0.50
C CYS A 80 6.32 7.81 0.51
N VAL A 81 5.86 8.96 1.00
CA VAL A 81 4.69 9.09 1.89
C VAL A 81 3.66 10.03 1.30
N THR A 82 2.39 9.86 1.70
CA THR A 82 1.30 10.78 1.36
C THR A 82 0.52 11.20 2.61
N MET A 83 -0.20 12.31 2.54
CA MET A 83 -1.04 12.81 3.63
C MET A 83 -2.50 12.55 3.30
N ILE A 84 -3.18 11.73 4.11
CA ILE A 84 -4.62 11.48 4.01
C ILE A 84 -5.25 11.77 5.36
N ASN A 85 -6.26 12.66 5.38
CA ASN A 85 -6.98 13.08 6.59
C ASN A 85 -6.07 13.54 7.74
N GLY A 86 -4.95 14.20 7.42
CA GLY A 86 -3.97 14.67 8.41
C GLY A 86 -3.01 13.59 8.93
N VAL A 87 -3.06 12.37 8.39
CA VAL A 87 -2.18 11.26 8.76
C VAL A 87 -1.17 11.00 7.63
N GLU A 88 0.11 10.89 7.99
CA GLU A 88 1.18 10.51 7.06
C GLU A 88 1.16 8.99 6.84
N LEU A 89 0.98 8.55 5.61
CA LEU A 89 0.88 7.14 5.21
C LEU A 89 2.03 6.76 4.27
N ASP A 90 2.62 5.61 4.54
CA ASP A 90 3.70 5.00 3.75
C ASP A 90 3.21 3.81 2.90
N ASN A 91 4.15 3.11 2.26
CA ASN A 91 3.86 1.92 1.44
C ASN A 91 3.16 0.77 2.19
N LYS A 92 3.06 0.78 3.52
CA LYS A 92 2.35 -0.24 4.31
C LYS A 92 0.83 -0.11 4.19
N PHE A 93 0.34 1.06 3.77
CA PHE A 93 -1.08 1.33 3.54
C PHE A 93 -1.50 1.07 2.10
N VAL A 94 -0.55 0.89 1.19
CA VAL A 94 -0.84 0.60 -0.22
C VAL A 94 -1.48 -0.77 -0.37
N VAL A 95 -2.64 -0.78 -1.00
CA VAL A 95 -3.36 -1.98 -1.47
C VAL A 95 -2.61 -2.51 -2.69
N VAL A 96 -2.53 -3.82 -2.80
CA VAL A 96 -1.82 -4.50 -3.88
C VAL A 96 -2.53 -4.22 -5.22
N TYR A 97 -1.82 -3.71 -6.24
CA TYR A 97 -2.45 -3.27 -7.49
C TYR A 97 -1.66 -3.63 -8.76
N ASN A 98 -2.37 -3.65 -9.89
CA ASN A 98 -1.77 -3.68 -11.22
C ASN A 98 -1.82 -2.26 -11.80
N VAL A 99 -0.66 -1.63 -12.01
CA VAL A 99 -0.58 -0.23 -12.43
C VAL A 99 -1.31 0.03 -13.74
N ASP A 100 -1.24 -0.90 -14.69
CA ASP A 100 -1.85 -0.73 -16.01
C ASP A 100 -3.37 -0.71 -15.91
N LEU A 101 -3.95 -1.39 -14.91
CA LEU A 101 -5.38 -1.36 -14.67
C LEU A 101 -5.81 -0.08 -13.96
N VAL A 102 -5.07 0.37 -12.95
CA VAL A 102 -5.42 1.55 -12.14
C VAL A 102 -5.28 2.85 -12.91
N VAL A 103 -4.31 2.93 -13.83
CA VAL A 103 -4.15 4.12 -14.67
C VAL A 103 -5.15 4.15 -15.83
N LYS A 104 -5.66 2.98 -16.25
CA LYS A 104 -6.53 2.85 -17.42
C LYS A 104 -8.02 3.01 -17.11
N TYR A 105 -8.48 2.59 -15.92
CA TYR A 105 -9.90 2.55 -15.53
C TYR A 105 -10.12 3.32 -14.23
#